data_AF-F0SCW9-F1
#
_entry.id   AF-F0SCW9-F1
#
_cell.length_a   1.000
_cell.length_b   1.000
_cell.length_c   1.000
_cell.angle_alpha   90.00
_cell.angle_beta   90.00
_cell.angle_gamma   90.00
#
_symmetry.space_group_name_H-M   'P 1'
#
loop_
_entity.id
_entity.type
_entity.pdbx_description
1 polymer ?
#
loop_
_entity_poly.entity_id
_entity_poly.type
_entity_poly.pdbx_seq_one_letter_code
_entity_poly.pdbx_strand_id
1 'polypeptide(L)'
;MKKLLLIFYLLFSHIALWACPVCEKQQPKVLKGITHGAGPQNNWDYIIISVVAILVLITLIYSLKYLIKPGEKSESHIKNLFIN
;
A
#
# COMPACT_ATOMS: atom_id res chain seq x y z
N MET A 1 -20.49 8.52 -17.49
CA MET A 1 -20.48 7.04 -17.41
C MET A 1 -19.29 6.43 -18.13
N LYS A 2 -19.06 6.68 -19.42
CA LYS A 2 -17.90 6.12 -20.18
C LYS A 2 -16.53 6.37 -19.53
N LYS A 3 -16.28 7.59 -19.02
CA LYS A 3 -15.03 7.92 -18.29
C LYS A 3 -14.88 7.17 -16.97
N LEU A 4 -15.98 6.95 -16.26
CA LEU A 4 -15.99 6.21 -14.99
C LEU A 4 -15.68 4.72 -15.23
N LEU A 5 -16.25 4.14 -16.29
CA LEU A 5 -15.93 2.79 -16.74
C LEU A 5 -14.46 2.64 -17.16
N LEU A 6 -13.89 3.66 -17.80
CA LEU A 6 -12.48 3.67 -18.22
C LEU A 6 -11.53 3.76 -17.01
N ILE A 7 -11.88 4.59 -16.02
CA ILE A 7 -11.16 4.64 -14.73
C ILE A 7 -11.26 3.31 -14.00
N PHE A 8 -12.46 2.71 -13.95
CA PHE A 8 -12.66 1.40 -13.34
C PHE A 8 -11.86 0.31 -14.07
N TYR A 9 -11.85 0.31 -15.40
CA TYR A 9 -11.05 -0.62 -16.18
C TYR A 9 -9.54 -0.46 -15.92
N LEU A 10 -9.03 0.77 -15.84
CA LEU A 10 -7.63 1.05 -15.52
C LEU A 10 -7.25 0.63 -14.09
N LEU A 11 -8.14 0.82 -13.12
CA LEU A 11 -7.90 0.43 -11.72
C LEU A 11 -7.92 -1.09 -11.53
N PHE A 12 -8.73 -1.82 -12.32
CA PHE A 12 -8.96 -3.25 -12.14
C PHE A 12 -8.20 -4.14 -13.14
N SER A 13 -7.57 -3.57 -14.17
CA SER A 13 -6.77 -4.31 -15.16
C SER A 13 -5.58 -5.07 -14.55
N HIS A 14 -5.10 -4.63 -13.39
CA HIS A 14 -3.93 -5.21 -12.70
C HIS A 14 -4.25 -6.38 -11.77
N ILE A 15 -5.53 -6.72 -11.55
CA ILE A 15 -5.95 -7.74 -10.57
C ILE A 15 -5.62 -9.17 -11.03
N ALA A 16 -5.35 -9.36 -12.32
CA ALA A 16 -5.02 -10.67 -12.90
C ALA A 16 -3.52 -11.05 -12.82
N LEU A 17 -2.69 -10.32 -12.08
CA LEU A 17 -1.25 -10.62 -11.97
C LEU A 17 -0.96 -11.63 -10.84
N TRP A 18 -1.54 -12.82 -10.94
CA TRP A 18 -1.17 -13.94 -10.08
C TRP A 18 0.22 -14.45 -10.46
N ALA A 19 1.01 -14.86 -9.47
CA ALA A 19 2.31 -15.46 -9.73
C ALA A 19 2.13 -16.73 -10.59
N CYS A 20 2.91 -16.89 -11.66
CA CYS A 20 2.93 -18.15 -12.38
C CYS A 20 3.49 -19.27 -11.47
N PRO A 21 3.22 -20.55 -11.74
CA PRO A 21 3.67 -21.66 -10.87
C PRO A 21 5.19 -21.69 -10.63
N VAL A 22 5.98 -21.14 -11.55
CA VAL A 22 7.43 -21.01 -11.42
C VAL A 22 7.79 -19.91 -10.41
N CYS A 23 7.19 -18.72 -10.54
CA CYS A 23 7.37 -17.62 -9.61
C CYS A 23 6.93 -17.99 -8.19
N GLU A 24 5.80 -18.67 -8.04
CA GLU A 24 5.28 -19.09 -6.73
C GLU A 24 6.21 -20.09 -6.01
N LYS A 25 6.86 -21.00 -6.75
CA LYS A 25 7.85 -21.92 -6.16
C LYS A 25 9.09 -21.21 -5.62
N GLN A 26 9.48 -20.11 -6.25
CA GLN A 26 10.64 -19.29 -5.86
C GLN A 26 10.33 -18.30 -4.74
N GLN A 27 9.06 -18.16 -4.34
CA GLN A 27 8.67 -17.29 -3.23
C GLN A 27 9.02 -17.90 -1.87
N PRO A 28 9.26 -17.06 -0.85
CA PRO A 28 9.46 -17.50 0.52
C PRO A 28 8.27 -18.32 1.00
N LYS A 29 8.50 -19.41 1.75
CA LYS A 29 7.45 -20.36 2.16
C LYS A 29 6.20 -19.68 2.77
N VAL A 30 6.41 -18.64 3.56
CA VAL A 30 5.35 -17.88 4.26
C VAL A 30 4.59 -16.88 3.36
N LEU A 31 5.14 -16.55 2.20
CA LEU A 31 4.61 -15.51 1.30
C LEU A 31 4.21 -16.05 -0.08
N LYS A 32 4.19 -17.38 -0.25
CA LYS A 32 3.77 -18.03 -1.50
C LYS A 32 2.34 -17.66 -1.86
N GLY A 33 2.13 -17.25 -3.11
CA GLY A 33 0.82 -16.84 -3.63
C GLY A 33 0.38 -15.44 -3.20
N ILE A 34 1.15 -14.75 -2.36
CA ILE A 34 0.85 -13.38 -1.89
C ILE A 34 1.77 -12.38 -2.59
N THR A 35 3.06 -12.68 -2.67
CA THR A 35 4.01 -11.78 -3.32
C THR A 35 4.03 -12.01 -4.83
N HIS A 36 4.40 -10.98 -5.59
CA HIS A 36 4.77 -11.10 -7.00
C HIS A 36 6.29 -10.93 -7.14
N GLY A 37 6.90 -11.59 -8.13
CA GLY A 37 8.34 -11.47 -8.38
C GLY A 37 9.23 -12.29 -7.44
N ALA A 38 10.54 -12.07 -7.53
CA ALA A 38 11.53 -12.78 -6.73
C ALA A 38 11.46 -12.35 -5.26
N GLY A 39 11.55 -13.33 -4.36
CA GLY A 39 11.65 -13.07 -2.92
C GLY A 39 13.02 -12.51 -2.51
N PRO A 40 13.18 -12.16 -1.22
CA PRO A 40 14.46 -11.73 -0.67
C PRO A 40 15.52 -12.83 -0.87
N GLN A 41 16.71 -12.46 -1.34
CA GLN A 41 17.75 -13.41 -1.76
C GLN A 41 18.62 -13.86 -0.59
N ASN A 42 18.76 -13.02 0.44
CA ASN A 42 19.57 -13.31 1.63
C ASN A 42 18.88 -12.80 2.92
N ASN A 43 19.48 -13.11 4.08
CA ASN A 43 18.92 -12.74 5.39
C ASN A 43 18.88 -11.22 5.64
N TRP A 44 19.81 -10.46 5.07
CA TRP A 44 19.82 -8.99 5.18
C TRP A 44 18.64 -8.36 4.44
N ASP A 45 18.28 -8.90 3.29
CA ASP A 45 17.11 -8.43 2.53
C ASP A 45 15.82 -8.56 3.38
N TYR A 46 15.67 -9.65 4.14
CA TYR A 46 14.55 -9.82 5.07
C TYR A 46 14.53 -8.78 6.19
N ILE A 47 15.70 -8.42 6.74
CA ILE A 47 15.81 -7.39 7.78
C ILE A 47 15.40 -6.04 7.20
N ILE A 48 15.95 -5.67 6.04
CA ILE A 48 15.66 -4.39 5.38
C ILE A 48 14.16 -4.28 5.09
N ILE A 49 13.57 -5.30 4.47
CA ILE A 49 12.14 -5.30 4.13
C ILE A 49 11.28 -5.19 5.39
N SER A 50 11.64 -5.88 6.47
CA SER A 50 10.92 -5.83 7.73
C SER A 50 10.94 -4.43 8.35
N VAL A 51 12.11 -3.77 8.35
CA VAL A 51 12.26 -2.39 8.86
C VAL A 51 11.45 -1.41 8.01
N VAL A 52 11.53 -1.52 6.69
CA VAL A 52 10.76 -0.66 5.77
C VAL A 52 9.26 -0.86 5.97
N ALA A 53 8.78 -2.11 6.11
CA ALA A 53 7.38 -2.40 6.37
C ALA A 53 6.89 -1.74 7.67
N ILE A 54 7.68 -1.79 8.74
CA ILE A 54 7.37 -1.11 10.01
C ILE A 54 7.29 0.41 9.81
N LEU A 55 8.26 1.02 9.11
CA LEU A 55 8.25 2.46 8.84
C LEU A 55 7.02 2.87 8.02
N VAL A 56 6.65 2.10 7.00
CA VAL A 56 5.44 2.35 6.19
C VAL A 56 4.18 2.26 7.03
N LEU A 57 4.06 1.28 7.92
CA LEU A 57 2.90 1.19 8.82
C LEU A 57 2.82 2.39 9.77
N ILE A 58 3.96 2.82 10.33
CA ILE A 58 4.02 4.01 11.18
C ILE A 58 3.59 5.25 10.40
N THR A 59 4.14 5.48 9.20
CA THR A 59 3.78 6.64 8.38
C THR A 59 2.33 6.60 7.93
N LEU A 60 1.78 5.44 7.60
CA LEU A 60 0.36 5.25 7.28
C LEU A 60 -0.52 5.60 8.47
N ILE A 61 -0.19 5.11 9.68
CA ILE A 61 -0.94 5.43 10.90
C ILE A 61 -0.96 6.93 11.15
N TYR A 62 0.18 7.61 11.04
CA TYR A 62 0.25 9.06 11.22
C TYR A 62 -0.46 9.83 10.12
N SER A 63 -0.34 9.39 8.86
CA SER A 63 -1.07 9.98 7.73
C SER A 63 -2.57 9.93 7.99
N LEU A 64 -3.11 8.76 8.36
CA LEU A 64 -4.52 8.60 8.73
C LEU A 64 -4.89 9.43 9.96
N LYS A 65 -4.06 9.42 11.02
CA LYS A 65 -4.29 10.21 12.23
C LYS A 65 -4.48 11.70 11.89
N TYR A 66 -3.62 12.27 11.08
CA TYR A 66 -3.70 13.69 10.71
C TYR A 66 -4.80 13.96 9.67
N LEU A 67 -5.11 13.00 8.80
CA LEU A 67 -6.25 13.05 7.88
C LEU A 67 -7.61 12.87 8.56
N ILE A 68 -7.68 12.27 9.74
CA ILE A 68 -8.95 12.14 10.50
C ILE A 68 -9.04 13.26 11.54
N LYS A 69 -8.02 13.41 12.38
CA LYS A 69 -7.97 14.39 13.47
C LYS A 69 -6.62 15.12 13.45
N PRO A 70 -6.49 16.20 12.65
CA PRO A 70 -5.23 16.93 12.48
C PRO A 70 -4.75 17.61 13.77
N GLY A 71 -5.62 17.77 14.77
CA GLY A 71 -5.30 18.49 16.01
C GLY A 71 -5.15 20.00 15.82
N GLU A 72 -5.35 20.49 14.59
CA GLU A 72 -5.34 21.90 14.24
C GLU A 72 -6.54 22.62 14.88
N LYS A 73 -6.24 23.75 15.53
CA LYS A 73 -7.22 24.57 16.25
C LYS A 73 -7.51 25.89 15.56
N SER A 74 -6.73 26.24 14.54
CA SER A 74 -6.94 27.45 13.75
C SER A 74 -8.23 27.35 12.92
N GLU A 75 -9.14 28.30 13.10
CA GLU A 75 -10.37 28.42 12.32
C GLU A 75 -10.09 28.63 10.82
N SER A 76 -8.95 29.23 10.46
CA SER A 76 -8.56 29.52 9.07
C SER A 76 -7.95 28.33 8.32
N HIS A 77 -7.87 27.15 8.94
CA HIS A 77 -7.26 25.98 8.31
C HIS A 77 -8.14 25.42 7.18
N ILE A 78 -7.51 24.99 6.07
CA ILE A 78 -8.18 24.47 4.85
C ILE A 78 -9.21 23.36 5.14
N LYS A 79 -9.00 22.60 6.21
CA LYS A 79 -9.91 21.52 6.60
C LYS A 79 -11.15 21.98 7.36
N ASN A 80 -11.07 23.11 8.05
CA ASN A 80 -12.22 23.74 8.72
C ASN A 80 -13.08 24.54 7.72
N LEU A 81 -12.53 24.89 6.56
CA LEU A 81 -13.27 25.55 5.46
C LEU A 81 -14.29 24.64 4.75
N PHE A 82 -14.16 23.31 4.83
CA PHE A 82 -15.08 22.36 4.19
C PHE A 82 -15.99 21.61 5.17
N ILE A 83 -15.63 21.56 6.45
CA ILE A 83 -16.35 20.82 7.48
C ILE A 83 -17.32 21.72 8.26
N ASN A 84 -17.19 23.06 8.14
CA ASN A 84 -18.07 24.05 8.76
C ASN A 84 -18.95 24.75 7.72
#